data_AF-A0A519MM86-F1
#
_entry.id   AF-A0A519MM86-F1
#
_cell.length_a   1.000
_cell.length_b   1.000
_cell.length_c   1.000
_cell.angle_alpha   90.00
_cell.angle_beta   90.00
_cell.angle_gamma   90.00
#
_symmetry.space_group_name_H-M   'P 1'
#
loop_
_entity.id
_entity.type
_entity.pdbx_description
1 polymer ?
#
loop_
_entity_poly.entity_id
_entity_poly.type
_entity_poly.pdbx_seq_one_letter_code
_entity_poly.pdbx_strand_id
1 'polypeptide(L)'
;FLKALNAPKNAAGDEVSGPVKWMTIRSDNNDKFAQPDGLWIGQKGTPTNVTAAGPELKGATNVVIARIDHRETSYSPAAFEATYRFITGKAPARTDIAAEKSVVLNGKITGLGVDSADAKTGNFSNNLPLPGAQLEVYATDSATGARTGGALLKKTVGTDGRWGPLTTQPGMPLEFVISAPGYATTHIYRSGFPRSSELIHLRPERIADADKTADAIVTLTRPRGYLDPARDKMLLDGAPPAGVPAGAGVASAKIKPAGGQRPIAAEFNGERVVGQTWPAASGHLVFLELTY
;
A
#
# COMPACT_ATOMS: atom_id res chain seq x y z
N PHE A 1 26.29 -0.70 -15.28
CA PHE A 1 25.13 0.20 -15.08
C PHE A 1 25.16 0.87 -13.70
N LEU A 2 25.12 0.14 -12.57
CA LEU A 2 25.19 0.75 -11.21
C LEU A 2 26.52 1.48 -10.89
N LYS A 3 27.65 1.05 -11.45
CA LYS A 3 28.97 1.71 -11.22
C LYS A 3 29.04 3.18 -11.65
N ALA A 4 28.19 3.62 -12.57
CA ALA A 4 28.19 5.00 -13.06
C ALA A 4 27.43 5.96 -12.12
N LEU A 5 26.37 5.47 -11.46
CA LEU A 5 25.57 6.27 -10.52
C LEU A 5 26.42 6.64 -9.30
N ASN A 6 27.15 5.65 -8.79
CA ASN A 6 28.05 5.73 -7.63
C ASN A 6 29.49 6.17 -7.98
N ALA A 7 29.72 6.69 -9.18
CA ALA A 7 31.05 7.21 -9.52
C ALA A 7 31.37 8.42 -8.62
N PRO A 8 32.61 8.52 -8.09
CA PRO A 8 33.07 9.68 -7.32
C PRO A 8 32.75 11.01 -8.00
N LYS A 9 32.27 11.97 -7.21
CA LYS A 9 31.97 13.35 -7.62
C LYS A 9 33.06 14.34 -7.23
N ASN A 10 34.03 13.92 -6.41
CA ASN A 10 35.16 14.72 -5.97
C ASN A 10 36.40 13.85 -5.66
N ALA A 11 37.53 14.50 -5.37
CA ALA A 11 38.79 13.84 -5.06
C ALA A 11 38.77 13.01 -3.75
N ALA A 12 37.82 13.27 -2.84
CA ALA A 12 37.63 12.48 -1.62
C ALA A 12 36.92 11.15 -1.89
N GLY A 13 36.42 10.94 -3.12
CA GLY A 13 35.69 9.74 -3.50
C GLY A 13 34.20 9.79 -3.15
N ASP A 14 33.66 10.95 -2.74
CA ASP A 14 32.25 11.05 -2.37
C ASP A 14 31.35 10.76 -3.56
N GLU A 15 30.26 10.04 -3.32
CA GLU A 15 29.30 9.65 -4.35
C GLU A 15 28.25 10.75 -4.57
N VAL A 16 28.31 11.82 -3.77
CA VAL A 16 27.37 12.93 -3.76
C VAL A 16 28.04 14.27 -4.12
N SER A 17 27.28 15.20 -4.69
CA SER A 17 27.81 16.52 -5.09
C SER A 17 27.49 17.62 -4.07
N GLY A 18 28.47 18.47 -3.78
CA GLY A 18 28.26 19.71 -3.03
C GLY A 18 27.69 20.84 -3.91
N PRO A 19 27.20 21.95 -3.31
CA PRO A 19 27.09 22.25 -1.88
C PRO A 19 25.82 21.68 -1.22
N VAL A 20 24.99 20.97 -1.98
CA VAL A 20 23.75 20.35 -1.48
C VAL A 20 24.10 19.26 -0.47
N LYS A 21 23.38 19.21 0.64
CA LYS A 21 23.50 18.12 1.62
C LYS A 21 22.70 16.93 1.13
N TRP A 22 23.25 15.73 1.34
CA TRP A 22 22.60 14.48 0.97
C TRP A 22 22.32 13.63 2.20
N MET A 23 21.18 12.96 2.20
CA MET A 23 20.84 11.94 3.18
C MET A 23 20.30 10.71 2.46
N THR A 24 20.69 9.54 2.91
CA THR A 24 20.04 8.28 2.56
C THR A 24 19.34 7.73 3.80
N ILE A 25 18.24 7.03 3.58
CA ILE A 25 17.59 6.22 4.61
C ILE A 25 17.59 4.80 4.08
N ARG A 26 18.02 3.85 4.90
CA ARG A 26 17.94 2.43 4.58
C ARG A 26 17.39 1.62 5.74
N SER A 27 16.82 0.48 5.38
CA SER A 27 16.62 -0.60 6.35
C SER A 27 17.96 -1.09 6.86
N ASP A 28 17.99 -1.49 8.13
CA ASP A 28 19.13 -2.20 8.70
C ASP A 28 19.39 -3.52 7.96
N ASN A 29 18.34 -4.32 7.70
CA ASN A 29 18.48 -5.64 7.07
C ASN A 29 17.21 -6.25 6.42
N ASN A 30 16.07 -5.54 6.39
CA ASN A 30 14.78 -6.09 5.92
C ASN A 30 14.26 -5.43 4.62
N ASP A 31 15.15 -4.81 3.84
CA ASP A 31 14.81 -4.26 2.53
C ASP A 31 14.73 -5.37 1.48
N LYS A 32 13.64 -5.49 0.71
CA LYS A 32 13.47 -6.53 -0.32
C LYS A 32 14.58 -6.56 -1.38
N PHE A 33 15.12 -5.40 -1.77
CA PHE A 33 16.02 -5.25 -2.90
C PHE A 33 17.49 -5.17 -2.47
N ALA A 34 17.78 -4.71 -1.25
CA ALA A 34 19.12 -4.66 -0.70
C ALA A 34 19.43 -5.91 0.16
N GLN A 35 19.49 -7.08 -0.50
CA GLN A 35 19.73 -8.38 0.15
C GLN A 35 20.90 -9.12 -0.48
N PRO A 36 21.75 -9.81 0.29
CA PRO A 36 22.85 -10.61 -0.24
C PRO A 36 22.38 -11.88 -0.95
N ASP A 37 21.19 -12.38 -0.62
CA ASP A 37 20.60 -13.59 -1.20
C ASP A 37 19.55 -13.27 -2.28
N GLY A 38 19.55 -14.05 -3.36
CA GLY A 38 18.64 -13.92 -4.50
C GLY A 38 17.19 -14.38 -4.26
N LEU A 39 16.77 -14.61 -3.02
CA LEU A 39 15.41 -15.03 -2.65
C LEU A 39 14.32 -14.24 -3.40
N TRP A 40 14.41 -12.91 -3.39
CA TRP A 40 13.37 -12.02 -3.93
C TRP A 40 13.36 -11.91 -5.46
N ILE A 41 14.38 -12.45 -6.12
CA ILE A 41 14.44 -12.59 -7.58
C ILE A 41 14.22 -14.05 -8.02
N GLY A 42 13.75 -14.91 -7.12
CA GLY A 42 13.47 -16.32 -7.41
C GLY A 42 14.71 -17.20 -7.53
N GLN A 43 15.87 -16.72 -7.07
CA GLN A 43 17.16 -17.43 -7.14
C GLN A 43 17.75 -17.57 -5.73
N LYS A 44 16.99 -18.16 -4.81
CA LYS A 44 17.42 -18.39 -3.42
C LYS A 44 18.75 -19.14 -3.39
N GLY A 45 19.69 -18.69 -2.56
CA GLY A 45 21.05 -19.22 -2.46
C GLY A 45 22.05 -18.58 -3.42
N THR A 46 21.59 -17.81 -4.41
CA THR A 46 22.47 -17.11 -5.35
C THR A 46 22.87 -15.75 -4.77
N PRO A 47 24.18 -15.43 -4.65
CA PRO A 47 24.62 -14.11 -4.23
C PRO A 47 24.20 -13.01 -5.21
N THR A 48 23.56 -11.96 -4.70
CA THR A 48 23.21 -10.77 -5.49
C THR A 48 24.39 -9.80 -5.65
N ASN A 49 25.40 -9.93 -4.79
CA ASN A 49 26.48 -8.96 -4.57
C ASN A 49 25.99 -7.57 -4.09
N VAL A 50 24.77 -7.51 -3.54
CA VAL A 50 24.20 -6.33 -2.87
C VAL A 50 24.09 -6.65 -1.38
N THR A 51 24.57 -5.77 -0.52
CA THR A 51 24.40 -5.93 0.93
C THR A 51 23.32 -4.99 1.44
N ALA A 52 22.91 -5.15 2.69
CA ALA A 52 21.97 -4.23 3.32
C ALA A 52 22.47 -2.77 3.34
N ALA A 53 23.79 -2.55 3.33
CA ALA A 53 24.42 -1.23 3.23
C ALA A 53 24.48 -0.69 1.80
N GLY A 54 24.09 -1.47 0.78
CA GLY A 54 24.13 -1.05 -0.62
C GLY A 54 23.44 0.28 -0.97
N PRO A 55 22.36 0.70 -0.25
CA PRO A 55 21.75 2.02 -0.47
C PRO A 55 22.52 3.21 0.11
N GLU A 56 23.59 2.99 0.90
CA GLU A 56 24.40 4.09 1.45
C GLU A 56 25.16 4.83 0.34
N LEU A 57 25.39 6.13 0.54
CA LEU A 57 26.23 6.94 -0.32
C LEU A 57 27.36 7.55 0.49
N LYS A 58 28.60 7.40 0.04
CA LYS A 58 29.77 8.06 0.62
C LYS A 58 29.63 9.58 0.47
N GLY A 59 29.84 10.29 1.57
CA GLY A 59 29.66 11.75 1.64
C GLY A 59 28.23 12.20 1.97
N ALA A 60 27.26 11.28 2.04
CA ALA A 60 25.92 11.56 2.56
C ALA A 60 25.82 11.29 4.06
N THR A 61 24.78 11.84 4.69
CA THR A 61 24.30 11.34 5.99
C THR A 61 23.54 10.04 5.77
N ASN A 62 24.09 8.90 6.17
CA ASN A 62 23.45 7.61 5.99
C ASN A 62 22.69 7.21 7.27
N VAL A 63 21.35 7.22 7.21
CA VAL A 63 20.48 6.85 8.32
C VAL A 63 20.08 5.39 8.18
N VAL A 64 20.35 4.60 9.22
CA VAL A 64 19.99 3.18 9.30
C VAL A 64 18.85 3.04 10.28
N ILE A 65 17.73 2.48 9.83
CA ILE A 65 16.55 2.27 10.67
C ILE A 65 16.33 0.77 10.85
N ALA A 66 16.31 0.34 12.10
CA ALA A 66 16.08 -1.06 12.45
C ALA A 66 14.66 -1.51 12.06
N ARG A 67 14.55 -2.77 11.61
CA ARG A 67 13.30 -3.51 11.38
C ARG A 67 12.37 -2.99 10.28
N ILE A 68 12.60 -1.81 9.69
CA ILE A 68 11.76 -1.32 8.60
C ILE A 68 11.99 -2.12 7.32
N ASP A 69 10.96 -2.28 6.51
CA ASP A 69 11.10 -2.85 5.17
C ASP A 69 11.41 -1.78 4.11
N HIS A 70 11.56 -2.21 2.85
CA HIS A 70 11.87 -1.32 1.73
C HIS A 70 10.88 -0.15 1.60
N ARG A 71 9.57 -0.39 1.74
CA ARG A 71 8.55 0.66 1.61
C ARG A 71 8.55 1.56 2.84
N GLU A 72 8.76 0.98 4.01
CA GLU A 72 8.86 1.70 5.28
C GLU A 72 10.08 2.65 5.35
N THR A 73 11.09 2.51 4.47
CA THR A 73 12.14 3.54 4.28
C THR A 73 11.59 4.89 3.84
N SER A 74 10.38 4.91 3.26
CA SER A 74 9.67 6.10 2.82
C SER A 74 8.44 6.41 3.69
N TYR A 75 7.72 5.37 4.14
CA TYR A 75 6.42 5.55 4.81
C TYR A 75 6.43 5.45 6.33
N SER A 76 7.54 5.02 6.97
CA SER A 76 7.56 4.84 8.42
C SER A 76 7.65 6.16 9.19
N PRO A 77 7.13 6.20 10.45
CA PRO A 77 7.34 7.35 11.34
C PRO A 77 8.82 7.69 11.56
N ALA A 78 9.70 6.69 11.60
CA ALA A 78 11.14 6.88 11.74
C ALA A 78 11.77 7.52 10.49
N ALA A 79 11.34 7.11 9.29
CA ALA A 79 11.76 7.75 8.05
C ALA A 79 11.28 9.21 7.95
N PHE A 80 10.05 9.47 8.39
CA PHE A 80 9.52 10.84 8.51
C PHE A 80 10.35 11.69 9.47
N GLU A 81 10.70 11.18 10.65
CA GLU A 81 11.53 11.88 11.63
C GLU A 81 12.89 12.28 11.04
N ALA A 82 13.60 11.31 10.46
CA ALA A 82 14.92 11.53 9.87
C ALA A 82 14.85 12.57 8.74
N THR A 83 13.86 12.44 7.86
CA THR A 83 13.63 13.37 6.73
C THR A 83 13.30 14.77 7.22
N TYR A 84 12.38 14.91 8.18
CA TYR A 84 11.99 16.20 8.73
C TYR A 84 13.18 16.89 9.39
N ARG A 85 13.96 16.16 10.20
CA ARG A 85 15.15 16.70 10.87
C ARG A 85 16.21 17.14 9.88
N PHE A 86 16.47 16.34 8.85
CA PHE A 86 17.44 16.66 7.83
C PHE A 86 17.09 17.94 7.07
N ILE A 87 15.82 18.10 6.68
CA ILE A 87 15.35 19.26 5.91
C ILE A 87 15.27 20.52 6.78
N THR A 88 14.76 20.40 8.01
CA THR A 88 14.42 21.57 8.85
C THR A 88 15.47 21.92 9.90
N GLY A 89 16.42 21.02 10.16
CA GLY A 89 17.44 21.16 11.21
C GLY A 89 16.95 20.86 12.63
N LYS A 90 15.71 20.42 12.83
CA LYS A 90 15.14 20.12 14.16
C LYS A 90 14.21 18.90 14.14
N ALA A 91 13.99 18.28 15.29
CA ALA A 91 13.02 17.19 15.43
C ALA A 91 11.59 17.66 15.09
N PRO A 92 10.74 16.81 14.48
CA PRO A 92 9.31 17.10 14.38
C PRO A 92 8.67 17.09 15.77
N ALA A 93 7.60 17.86 15.96
CA ALA A 93 6.86 17.87 17.22
C ALA A 93 6.18 16.52 17.54
N ARG A 94 5.85 15.73 16.50
CA ARG A 94 5.27 14.39 16.59
C ARG A 94 5.53 13.61 15.30
N THR A 95 5.48 12.30 15.37
CA THR A 95 5.68 11.40 14.20
C THR A 95 4.42 10.60 13.85
N ASP A 96 3.39 10.65 14.69
CA ASP A 96 2.09 10.05 14.44
C ASP A 96 1.17 11.02 13.66
N ILE A 97 0.13 10.46 13.04
CA ILE A 97 -0.81 11.22 12.20
C ILE A 97 -1.84 11.91 13.10
N ALA A 98 -1.65 13.21 13.31
CA ALA A 98 -2.57 14.04 14.09
C ALA A 98 -4.01 13.99 13.57
N ALA A 99 -4.97 13.78 14.46
CA ALA A 99 -6.38 13.81 14.11
C ALA A 99 -6.90 15.25 13.92
N GLU A 100 -7.75 15.45 12.91
CA GLU A 100 -8.51 16.69 12.68
C GLU A 100 -9.94 16.53 13.22
N LYS A 101 -10.66 17.64 13.43
CA LYS A 101 -12.07 17.58 13.89
C LYS A 101 -13.05 17.20 12.78
N SER A 102 -12.68 17.43 11.54
CA SER A 102 -13.43 17.12 10.33
C SER A 102 -12.44 16.62 9.29
N VAL A 103 -12.83 15.62 8.52
CA VAL A 103 -11.97 15.00 7.51
C VAL A 103 -12.58 15.21 6.13
N VAL A 104 -11.79 15.75 5.20
CA VAL A 104 -12.11 15.79 3.77
C VAL A 104 -11.18 14.85 3.03
N LEU A 105 -11.75 13.87 2.33
CA LEU A 105 -11.03 12.87 1.57
C LEU A 105 -11.19 13.09 0.08
N ASN A 106 -10.08 12.92 -0.63
CA ASN A 106 -10.02 12.97 -2.07
C ASN A 106 -8.88 12.09 -2.58
N GLY A 107 -8.86 11.87 -3.89
CA GLY A 107 -7.81 11.15 -4.57
C GLY A 107 -8.19 10.84 -6.01
N LYS A 108 -7.53 9.84 -6.59
CA LYS A 108 -7.73 9.45 -8.00
C LYS A 108 -8.09 7.98 -8.11
N ILE A 109 -8.93 7.65 -9.09
CA ILE A 109 -9.10 6.28 -9.55
C ILE A 109 -8.19 6.06 -10.76
N THR A 110 -7.31 5.07 -10.66
CA THR A 110 -6.35 4.72 -11.71
C THR A 110 -6.59 3.32 -12.24
N GLY A 111 -6.27 3.08 -13.52
CA GLY A 111 -6.49 1.80 -14.17
C GLY A 111 -5.26 0.89 -14.24
N LEU A 112 -5.36 -0.10 -15.14
CA LEU A 112 -4.40 -1.15 -15.40
C LEU A 112 -4.12 -1.27 -16.91
N GLY A 113 -2.93 -1.76 -17.25
CA GLY A 113 -2.48 -1.94 -18.65
C GLY A 113 -1.85 -0.66 -19.22
N VAL A 114 -1.46 -0.69 -20.49
CA VAL A 114 -1.00 0.54 -21.18
C VAL A 114 -2.13 1.56 -21.30
N ASP A 115 -3.35 1.08 -21.57
CA ASP A 115 -4.59 1.86 -21.60
C ASP A 115 -5.55 1.35 -20.52
N SER A 116 -5.90 2.23 -19.59
CA SER A 116 -6.83 1.94 -18.48
C SER A 116 -8.19 1.42 -18.97
N ALA A 117 -8.64 1.79 -20.17
CA ALA A 117 -9.95 1.40 -20.71
C ALA A 117 -9.93 0.09 -21.53
N ASP A 118 -8.75 -0.42 -21.91
CA ASP A 118 -8.62 -1.64 -22.71
C ASP A 118 -7.86 -2.74 -21.96
N ALA A 119 -8.62 -3.75 -21.51
CA ALA A 119 -8.10 -4.91 -20.80
C ALA A 119 -7.07 -5.73 -21.60
N LYS A 120 -7.06 -5.62 -22.94
CA LYS A 120 -6.08 -6.32 -23.79
C LYS A 120 -4.67 -5.73 -23.65
N THR A 121 -4.54 -4.51 -23.12
CA THR A 121 -3.26 -3.82 -22.99
C THR A 121 -2.48 -4.20 -21.72
N GLY A 122 -2.99 -5.16 -20.95
CA GLY A 122 -2.28 -5.76 -19.82
C GLY A 122 -2.95 -5.54 -18.47
N ASN A 123 -2.37 -6.15 -17.43
CA ASN A 123 -2.91 -6.17 -16.07
C ASN A 123 -1.88 -5.72 -15.02
N PHE A 124 -1.13 -4.65 -15.35
CA PHE A 124 -0.16 -4.01 -14.47
C PHE A 124 -0.59 -2.58 -14.16
N SER A 125 -0.19 -2.04 -13.00
CA SER A 125 -0.52 -0.66 -12.62
C SER A 125 0.14 0.36 -13.54
N ASN A 126 -0.60 1.37 -13.97
CA ASN A 126 -0.10 2.42 -14.88
C ASN A 126 -0.17 3.84 -14.29
N ASN A 127 -0.86 4.03 -13.17
CA ASN A 127 -1.13 5.33 -12.53
C ASN A 127 -1.84 6.36 -13.45
N LEU A 128 -2.44 5.91 -14.55
CA LEU A 128 -3.26 6.72 -15.42
C LEU A 128 -4.71 6.75 -14.91
N PRO A 129 -5.44 7.87 -15.06
CA PRO A 129 -6.86 7.93 -14.74
C PRO A 129 -7.67 6.81 -15.41
N LEU A 130 -8.80 6.46 -14.79
CA LEU A 130 -9.81 5.56 -15.37
C LEU A 130 -11.14 6.33 -15.54
N PRO A 131 -11.30 7.13 -16.60
CA PRO A 131 -12.50 7.93 -16.82
C PRO A 131 -13.74 7.06 -16.96
N GLY A 132 -14.86 7.51 -16.41
CA GLY A 132 -16.12 6.75 -16.41
C GLY A 132 -16.21 5.66 -15.35
N ALA A 133 -15.18 5.43 -14.52
CA ALA A 133 -15.31 4.59 -13.34
C ALA A 133 -16.34 5.18 -12.37
N GLN A 134 -17.18 4.31 -11.84
CA GLN A 134 -18.16 4.63 -10.80
C GLN A 134 -17.55 4.34 -9.44
N LEU A 135 -17.71 5.28 -8.52
CA LEU A 135 -17.37 5.13 -7.11
C LEU A 135 -18.62 5.34 -6.26
N GLU A 136 -18.84 4.43 -5.32
CA GLU A 136 -19.71 4.64 -4.18
C GLU A 136 -18.91 4.47 -2.89
N VAL A 137 -19.09 5.37 -1.92
CA VAL A 137 -18.42 5.28 -0.61
C VAL A 137 -19.45 5.14 0.48
N TYR A 138 -19.25 4.17 1.38
CA TYR A 138 -20.16 3.86 2.48
C TYR A 138 -19.44 3.91 3.82
N ALA A 139 -20.14 4.40 4.85
CA ALA A 139 -19.74 4.14 6.23
C ALA A 139 -20.00 2.68 6.57
N THR A 140 -19.10 2.06 7.33
CA THR A 140 -19.24 0.66 7.78
C THR A 140 -19.13 0.51 9.29
N ASP A 141 -19.78 -0.53 9.79
CA ASP A 141 -19.67 -0.95 11.18
C ASP A 141 -18.30 -1.59 11.43
N SER A 142 -17.60 -1.14 12.47
CA SER A 142 -16.23 -1.57 12.74
C SER A 142 -16.08 -3.05 13.14
N ALA A 143 -17.14 -3.68 13.63
CA ALA A 143 -17.12 -5.07 14.10
C ALA A 143 -17.52 -6.05 12.99
N THR A 144 -18.41 -5.64 12.09
CA THR A 144 -19.02 -6.50 11.08
C THR A 144 -18.65 -6.14 9.65
N GLY A 145 -18.18 -4.91 9.38
CA GLY A 145 -17.93 -4.41 8.03
C GLY A 145 -19.21 -4.14 7.22
N ALA A 146 -20.39 -4.29 7.82
CA ALA A 146 -21.66 -4.01 7.17
C ALA A 146 -21.87 -2.50 7.01
N ARG A 147 -22.54 -2.08 5.93
CA ARG A 147 -22.89 -0.67 5.69
C ARG A 147 -23.86 -0.20 6.76
N THR A 148 -23.61 0.99 7.33
CA THR A 148 -24.46 1.57 8.38
C THR A 148 -25.52 2.54 7.84
N GLY A 149 -25.56 2.76 6.54
CA GLY A 149 -26.54 3.61 5.87
C GLY A 149 -26.36 3.65 4.36
N GLY A 150 -26.97 4.66 3.73
CA GLY A 150 -26.78 4.93 2.30
C GLY A 150 -25.36 5.38 1.96
N ALA A 151 -25.07 5.47 0.66
CA ALA A 151 -23.77 5.97 0.19
C ALA A 151 -23.54 7.42 0.64
N LEU A 152 -22.38 7.68 1.25
CA LEU A 152 -21.91 9.03 1.60
C LEU A 152 -21.51 9.83 0.35
N LEU A 153 -21.06 9.13 -0.69
CA LEU A 153 -20.68 9.70 -1.97
C LEU A 153 -21.05 8.71 -3.08
N LYS A 154 -21.57 9.25 -4.19
CA LYS A 154 -21.66 8.57 -5.49
C LYS A 154 -21.03 9.45 -6.55
N LYS A 155 -20.10 8.91 -7.33
CA LYS A 155 -19.31 9.69 -8.29
C LYS A 155 -18.98 8.89 -9.54
N THR A 156 -19.17 9.50 -10.70
CA THR A 156 -18.51 9.12 -11.94
C THR A 156 -17.25 9.97 -12.10
N VAL A 157 -16.08 9.35 -12.24
CA VAL A 157 -14.83 10.10 -12.38
C VAL A 157 -14.62 10.57 -13.81
N GLY A 158 -14.08 11.78 -13.96
CA GLY A 158 -13.77 12.38 -15.27
C GLY A 158 -12.39 11.98 -15.79
N THR A 159 -11.90 12.72 -16.78
CA THR A 159 -10.58 12.51 -17.40
C THR A 159 -9.41 12.72 -16.45
N ASP A 160 -9.60 13.47 -15.35
CA ASP A 160 -8.61 13.69 -14.30
C ASP A 160 -8.54 12.55 -13.26
N GLY A 161 -9.50 11.63 -13.31
CA GLY A 161 -9.67 10.51 -12.38
C GLY A 161 -10.07 10.91 -10.96
N ARG A 162 -10.35 12.18 -10.67
CA ARG A 162 -10.61 12.65 -9.31
C ARG A 162 -11.98 12.21 -8.81
N TRP A 163 -12.04 11.69 -7.59
CA TRP A 163 -13.27 11.13 -7.04
C TRP A 163 -13.88 11.92 -5.89
N GLY A 164 -13.11 12.71 -5.15
CA GLY A 164 -13.62 13.52 -4.04
C GLY A 164 -14.23 14.86 -4.51
N PRO A 165 -14.55 15.76 -3.56
CA PRO A 165 -14.33 15.62 -2.12
C PRO A 165 -15.42 14.78 -1.43
N LEU A 166 -15.04 14.06 -0.37
CA LEU A 166 -15.94 13.42 0.59
C LEU A 166 -15.67 13.99 1.99
N THR A 167 -16.68 14.54 2.64
CA THR A 167 -16.59 14.93 4.06
C THR A 167 -17.04 13.78 4.95
N THR A 168 -16.23 13.42 5.94
CA THR A 168 -16.46 12.29 6.85
C THR A 168 -16.01 12.61 8.28
N GLN A 169 -16.48 11.83 9.25
CA GLN A 169 -15.98 11.89 10.62
C GLN A 169 -14.59 11.24 10.74
N PRO A 170 -13.68 11.80 11.57
CA PRO A 170 -12.41 11.17 11.87
C PRO A 170 -12.62 9.76 12.44
N GLY A 171 -11.83 8.79 11.98
CA GLY A 171 -11.86 7.43 12.50
C GLY A 171 -13.05 6.58 12.06
N MET A 172 -13.99 7.09 11.25
CA MET A 172 -15.07 6.29 10.66
C MET A 172 -14.53 5.31 9.59
N PRO A 173 -14.69 3.98 9.75
CA PRO A 173 -14.34 3.01 8.72
C PRO A 173 -15.19 3.19 7.47
N LEU A 174 -14.58 2.95 6.31
CA LEU A 174 -15.21 3.17 5.00
C LEU A 174 -15.06 1.95 4.09
N GLU A 175 -16.08 1.72 3.28
CA GLU A 175 -16.05 0.86 2.09
C GLU A 175 -16.07 1.74 0.84
N PHE A 176 -15.07 1.58 -0.02
CA PHE A 176 -15.01 2.17 -1.37
C PHE A 176 -15.38 1.09 -2.39
N VAL A 177 -16.48 1.29 -3.11
CA VAL A 177 -16.98 0.37 -4.14
C VAL A 177 -16.72 0.98 -5.50
N ILE A 178 -15.89 0.31 -6.30
CA ILE A 178 -15.51 0.80 -7.63
C ILE A 178 -15.97 -0.18 -8.70
N SER A 179 -16.61 0.33 -9.74
CA SER A 179 -16.95 -0.44 -10.93
C SER A 179 -16.59 0.33 -12.20
N ALA A 180 -16.12 -0.40 -13.20
CA ALA A 180 -15.79 0.12 -14.52
C ALA A 180 -15.82 -1.00 -15.56
N PRO A 181 -16.14 -0.73 -16.83
CA PRO A 181 -16.05 -1.73 -17.90
C PRO A 181 -14.68 -2.39 -17.95
N GLY A 182 -14.64 -3.73 -18.01
CA GLY A 182 -13.39 -4.50 -18.04
C GLY A 182 -12.69 -4.67 -16.69
N TYR A 183 -13.30 -4.23 -15.59
CA TYR A 183 -12.83 -4.44 -14.21
C TYR A 183 -13.86 -5.23 -13.40
N ALA A 184 -13.40 -5.84 -12.31
CA ALA A 184 -14.28 -6.38 -11.28
C ALA A 184 -14.88 -5.25 -10.44
N THR A 185 -16.05 -5.48 -9.86
CA THR A 185 -16.55 -4.62 -8.78
C THR A 185 -15.62 -4.79 -7.58
N THR A 186 -14.83 -3.75 -7.29
CA THR A 186 -13.79 -3.80 -6.27
C THR A 186 -14.28 -3.11 -5.01
N HIS A 187 -14.30 -3.84 -3.91
CA HIS A 187 -14.61 -3.35 -2.57
C HIS A 187 -13.31 -3.16 -1.80
N ILE A 188 -12.98 -1.92 -1.43
CA ILE A 188 -11.82 -1.61 -0.60
C ILE A 188 -12.34 -1.15 0.76
N TYR A 189 -12.10 -1.95 1.79
CA TYR A 189 -12.39 -1.60 3.17
C TYR A 189 -11.14 -1.00 3.80
N ARG A 190 -11.30 0.12 4.52
CA ARG A 190 -10.22 0.81 5.23
C ARG A 190 -10.61 1.19 6.64
N SER A 191 -9.62 1.20 7.51
CA SER A 191 -9.69 1.90 8.80
C SER A 191 -9.99 3.38 8.58
N GLY A 192 -10.62 4.00 9.58
CA GLY A 192 -11.00 5.40 9.45
C GLY A 192 -9.80 6.35 9.43
N PHE A 193 -9.93 7.41 8.65
CA PHE A 193 -8.88 8.39 8.47
C PHE A 193 -8.85 9.35 9.66
N PRO A 194 -7.69 9.60 10.28
CA PRO A 194 -7.60 10.58 11.38
C PRO A 194 -7.68 12.02 10.86
N ARG A 195 -7.33 12.27 9.60
CA ARG A 195 -7.25 13.62 9.02
C ARG A 195 -7.52 13.66 7.52
N SER A 196 -7.73 14.87 7.01
CA SER A 196 -7.96 15.14 5.59
C SER A 196 -6.79 14.68 4.72
N SER A 197 -7.08 14.23 3.50
CA SER A 197 -6.08 13.78 2.54
C SER A 197 -6.60 13.89 1.12
N GLU A 198 -5.78 14.45 0.23
CA GLU A 198 -6.05 14.50 -1.22
C GLU A 198 -5.38 13.33 -1.99
N LEU A 199 -4.75 12.39 -1.26
CA LEU A 199 -3.88 11.35 -1.81
C LEU A 199 -4.43 9.94 -1.61
N ILE A 200 -5.75 9.78 -1.50
CA ILE A 200 -6.39 8.48 -1.35
C ILE A 200 -6.67 7.89 -2.74
N HIS A 201 -5.61 7.36 -3.36
CA HIS A 201 -5.71 6.78 -4.70
C HIS A 201 -6.28 5.36 -4.62
N LEU A 202 -7.24 5.07 -5.49
CA LEU A 202 -7.95 3.81 -5.53
C LEU A 202 -7.69 3.13 -6.88
N ARG A 203 -7.65 1.80 -6.86
CA ARG A 203 -7.40 1.01 -8.06
C ARG A 203 -8.36 -0.19 -8.08
N PRO A 204 -9.34 -0.23 -9.00
CA PRO A 204 -10.09 -1.45 -9.22
C PRO A 204 -9.18 -2.51 -9.86
N GLU A 205 -9.46 -3.77 -9.57
CA GLU A 205 -8.71 -4.90 -10.12
C GLU A 205 -9.58 -5.77 -11.04
N ARG A 206 -8.93 -6.72 -11.72
CA ARG A 206 -9.58 -7.75 -12.53
C ARG A 206 -9.46 -9.09 -11.81
N ILE A 207 -10.49 -9.94 -11.92
CA ILE A 207 -10.41 -11.31 -11.39
C ILE A 207 -9.39 -12.09 -12.23
N ALA A 208 -8.36 -12.62 -11.56
CA ALA A 208 -7.39 -13.51 -12.19
C ALA A 208 -8.07 -14.83 -12.58
N ASP A 209 -7.62 -15.47 -13.67
CA ASP A 209 -8.21 -16.72 -14.16
C ASP A 209 -8.24 -17.82 -13.08
N ALA A 210 -7.18 -17.91 -12.27
CA ALA A 210 -7.06 -18.86 -11.17
C ALA A 210 -8.06 -18.63 -10.02
N ASP A 211 -8.75 -17.49 -10.01
CA ASP A 211 -9.67 -17.09 -8.94
C ASP A 211 -11.14 -17.15 -9.36
N LYS A 212 -11.44 -17.39 -10.65
CA LYS A 212 -12.81 -17.34 -11.21
C LYS A 212 -13.80 -18.35 -10.59
N THR A 213 -13.29 -19.44 -10.01
CA THR A 213 -14.12 -20.50 -9.39
C THR A 213 -14.28 -20.33 -7.87
N ALA A 214 -13.71 -19.27 -7.29
CA ALA A 214 -13.86 -19.00 -5.87
C ALA A 214 -15.29 -18.54 -5.54
N ASP A 215 -15.77 -18.87 -4.35
CA ASP A 215 -17.02 -18.30 -3.82
C ASP A 215 -16.86 -16.79 -3.58
N ALA A 216 -15.76 -16.39 -2.96
CA ALA A 216 -15.34 -15.02 -2.72
C ALA A 216 -13.82 -14.89 -2.82
N ILE A 217 -13.33 -13.68 -3.12
CA ILE A 217 -11.89 -13.38 -3.22
C ILE A 217 -11.58 -12.21 -2.29
N VAL A 218 -10.77 -12.49 -1.26
CA VAL A 218 -10.42 -11.48 -0.25
C VAL A 218 -8.91 -11.35 -0.14
N THR A 219 -8.43 -10.12 -0.22
CA THR A 219 -7.00 -9.79 -0.15
C THR A 219 -6.75 -8.83 1.01
N LEU A 220 -5.92 -9.23 1.97
CA LEU A 220 -5.26 -8.29 2.86
C LEU A 220 -4.16 -7.58 2.07
N THR A 221 -4.09 -6.25 2.16
CA THR A 221 -3.05 -5.48 1.48
C THR A 221 -2.46 -4.38 2.36
N ARG A 222 -1.14 -4.19 2.28
CA ARG A 222 -0.36 -3.11 2.89
C ARG A 222 0.30 -2.27 1.81
N PRO A 223 -0.34 -1.18 1.34
CA PRO A 223 0.28 -0.29 0.36
C PRO A 223 1.59 0.35 0.83
N ARG A 224 1.75 0.53 2.15
CA ARG A 224 2.86 1.26 2.78
C ARG A 224 3.95 0.40 3.41
N GLY A 225 3.86 -0.92 3.26
CA GLY A 225 4.82 -1.86 3.83
C GLY A 225 4.74 -3.24 3.19
N TYR A 226 5.51 -4.17 3.73
CA TYR A 226 5.51 -5.59 3.39
C TYR A 226 5.18 -6.45 4.61
N LEU A 227 4.63 -7.63 4.37
CA LEU A 227 4.31 -8.61 5.39
C LEU A 227 5.56 -9.42 5.72
N ASP A 228 5.89 -9.53 6.99
CA ASP A 228 7.00 -10.35 7.45
C ASP A 228 6.60 -11.17 8.70
N PRO A 229 6.40 -12.49 8.59
CA PRO A 229 5.95 -13.32 9.71
C PRO A 229 6.99 -13.44 10.84
N ALA A 230 8.25 -13.07 10.60
CA ALA A 230 9.27 -13.03 11.64
C ALA A 230 9.23 -11.74 12.47
N ARG A 231 8.66 -10.67 11.90
CA ARG A 231 8.62 -9.32 12.49
C ARG A 231 7.23 -8.95 13.02
N ASP A 232 6.20 -9.35 12.29
CA ASP A 232 4.84 -8.79 12.37
C ASP A 232 3.83 -9.80 12.93
N LYS A 233 2.84 -9.27 13.67
CA LYS A 233 1.64 -10.01 14.05
C LYS A 233 0.55 -9.71 13.04
N MET A 234 0.13 -10.71 12.29
CA MET A 234 -0.86 -10.56 11.23
C MET A 234 -1.85 -11.71 11.21
N LEU A 235 -3.11 -11.39 10.93
CA LEU A 235 -4.19 -12.35 10.73
C LEU A 235 -5.01 -11.95 9.51
N LEU A 236 -5.51 -12.95 8.78
CA LEU A 236 -6.53 -12.81 7.74
C LEU A 236 -7.56 -13.90 7.99
N ASP A 237 -8.79 -13.48 8.27
CA ASP A 237 -9.89 -14.38 8.67
C ASP A 237 -9.57 -15.22 9.92
N GLY A 238 -8.89 -14.60 10.89
CA GLY A 238 -8.53 -15.22 12.16
C GLY A 238 -7.32 -16.17 12.12
N ALA A 239 -6.70 -16.36 10.95
CA ALA A 239 -5.53 -17.21 10.80
C ALA A 239 -4.31 -16.42 10.27
N PRO A 240 -3.06 -16.85 10.56
CA PRO A 240 -1.88 -16.28 9.91
C PRO A 240 -2.02 -16.32 8.37
N PRO A 241 -1.77 -15.20 7.66
CA PRO A 241 -1.98 -15.16 6.22
C PRO A 241 -1.10 -16.18 5.48
N ALA A 242 -1.74 -17.10 4.76
CA ALA A 242 -1.06 -18.14 4.02
C ALA A 242 -0.23 -17.57 2.85
N GLY A 243 0.89 -18.22 2.54
CA GLY A 243 1.73 -17.87 1.39
C GLY A 243 2.61 -16.64 1.59
N VAL A 244 2.72 -16.10 2.80
CA VAL A 244 3.66 -15.03 3.14
C VAL A 244 5.00 -15.65 3.56
N PRO A 245 6.08 -15.52 2.76
CA PRO A 245 7.40 -16.02 3.14
C PRO A 245 8.02 -15.17 4.27
N ALA A 246 9.00 -15.73 4.97
CA ALA A 246 9.81 -14.97 5.93
C ALA A 246 10.61 -13.87 5.22
N GLY A 247 10.69 -12.69 5.85
CA GLY A 247 11.30 -11.49 5.28
C GLY A 247 10.29 -10.61 4.52
N ALA A 248 10.52 -9.30 4.57
CA ALA A 248 9.55 -8.32 4.12
C ALA A 248 9.62 -8.07 2.59
N GLY A 249 8.99 -8.94 1.79
CA GLY A 249 9.01 -8.81 0.32
C GLY A 249 7.68 -8.98 -0.41
N VAL A 250 6.58 -9.29 0.29
CA VAL A 250 5.23 -9.31 -0.27
C VAL A 250 4.32 -8.33 0.46
N ALA A 251 3.47 -7.61 -0.24
CA ALA A 251 2.62 -6.55 0.34
C ALA A 251 1.18 -7.01 0.60
N SER A 252 0.85 -8.24 0.26
CA SER A 252 -0.52 -8.73 0.32
C SER A 252 -0.56 -10.23 0.52
N ALA A 253 -1.71 -10.70 1.01
CA ALA A 253 -2.05 -12.10 1.14
C ALA A 253 -3.52 -12.28 0.74
N LYS A 254 -3.82 -13.35 -0.01
CA LYS A 254 -5.14 -13.61 -0.60
C LYS A 254 -5.68 -14.93 -0.09
N ILE A 255 -6.97 -14.95 0.24
CA ILE A 255 -7.73 -16.16 0.54
C ILE A 255 -9.02 -16.22 -0.28
N LYS A 256 -9.59 -17.43 -0.37
CA LYS A 256 -10.82 -17.73 -1.13
C LYS A 256 -11.87 -18.32 -0.17
N PRO A 257 -12.47 -17.50 0.71
CA PRO A 257 -13.40 -18.00 1.71
C PRO A 257 -14.69 -18.50 1.04
N ALA A 258 -15.24 -19.58 1.59
CA ALA A 258 -16.55 -20.12 1.22
C ALA A 258 -17.65 -19.59 2.15
N GLY A 259 -18.91 -19.90 1.82
CA GLY A 259 -20.05 -19.70 2.73
C GLY A 259 -20.81 -18.38 2.56
N GLY A 260 -20.76 -17.78 1.37
CA GLY A 260 -21.55 -16.58 1.04
C GLY A 260 -21.03 -15.29 1.69
N GLN A 261 -21.92 -14.29 1.80
CA GLN A 261 -21.61 -12.98 2.37
C GLN A 261 -21.57 -13.04 3.90
N ARG A 262 -20.41 -12.68 4.48
CA ARG A 262 -20.16 -12.64 5.92
C ARG A 262 -19.07 -11.63 6.28
N PRO A 263 -18.97 -11.21 7.56
CA PRO A 263 -17.82 -10.47 8.05
C PRO A 263 -16.50 -11.21 7.81
N ILE A 264 -15.46 -10.46 7.50
CA ILE A 264 -14.08 -10.95 7.35
C ILE A 264 -13.09 -9.86 7.76
N ALA A 265 -12.04 -10.25 8.50
CA ALA A 265 -11.12 -9.30 9.11
C ALA A 265 -9.66 -9.54 8.68
N ALA A 266 -8.92 -8.44 8.54
CA ALA A 266 -7.48 -8.40 8.42
C ALA A 266 -6.91 -7.66 9.63
N GLU A 267 -5.82 -8.19 10.19
CA GLU A 267 -5.11 -7.58 11.32
C GLU A 267 -3.63 -7.48 10.99
N PHE A 268 -3.01 -6.37 11.39
CA PHE A 268 -1.57 -6.17 11.27
C PHE A 268 -1.08 -5.25 12.38
N ASN A 269 -0.21 -5.75 13.26
CA ASN A 269 0.45 -5.01 14.33
C ASN A 269 -0.50 -4.09 15.14
N GLY A 270 -1.72 -4.55 15.41
CA GLY A 270 -2.74 -3.84 16.20
C GLY A 270 -3.77 -3.05 15.38
N GLU A 271 -3.53 -2.81 14.08
CA GLU A 271 -4.57 -2.34 13.17
C GLU A 271 -5.49 -3.51 12.79
N ARG A 272 -6.81 -3.25 12.77
CA ARG A 272 -7.83 -4.21 12.36
C ARG A 272 -8.80 -3.55 11.37
N VAL A 273 -8.98 -4.18 10.22
CA VAL A 273 -9.94 -3.76 9.18
C VAL A 273 -10.93 -4.90 8.96
N VAL A 274 -12.22 -4.60 9.14
CA VAL A 274 -13.32 -5.55 8.91
C VAL A 274 -14.11 -5.13 7.68
N GLY A 275 -14.35 -6.08 6.78
CA GLY A 275 -15.21 -5.94 5.62
C GLY A 275 -16.20 -7.08 5.51
N GLN A 276 -16.86 -7.18 4.36
CA GLN A 276 -17.75 -8.28 4.01
C GLN A 276 -17.17 -9.05 2.82
N THR A 277 -17.36 -10.36 2.81
CA THR A 277 -17.16 -11.15 1.58
C THR A 277 -18.23 -10.78 0.55
N TRP A 278 -17.86 -10.85 -0.73
CA TRP A 278 -18.77 -10.61 -1.86
C TRP A 278 -18.61 -11.74 -2.89
N PRO A 279 -19.70 -12.14 -3.59
CA PRO A 279 -19.69 -13.28 -4.48
C PRO A 279 -18.80 -13.02 -5.71
N ALA A 280 -17.72 -13.79 -5.84
CA ALA A 280 -16.80 -13.67 -6.98
C ALA A 280 -17.46 -14.10 -8.29
N ALA A 281 -18.44 -15.00 -8.25
CA ALA A 281 -19.27 -15.39 -9.41
C ALA A 281 -20.04 -14.20 -10.02
N SER A 282 -20.32 -13.14 -9.23
CA SER A 282 -20.92 -11.90 -9.71
C SER A 282 -19.88 -10.83 -10.06
N GLY A 283 -18.60 -11.20 -10.12
CA GLY A 283 -17.52 -10.30 -10.53
C GLY A 283 -16.99 -9.39 -9.43
N HIS A 284 -17.05 -9.80 -8.16
CA HIS A 284 -16.58 -8.99 -7.03
C HIS A 284 -15.18 -9.38 -6.52
N LEU A 285 -14.43 -8.37 -6.07
CA LEU A 285 -13.16 -8.50 -5.36
C LEU A 285 -13.21 -7.71 -4.06
N VAL A 286 -12.60 -8.23 -3.00
CA VAL A 286 -12.54 -7.56 -1.69
C VAL A 286 -11.09 -7.33 -1.28
N PHE A 287 -10.79 -6.11 -0.86
CA PHE A 287 -9.52 -5.70 -0.30
C PHE A 287 -9.75 -5.17 1.11
N LEU A 288 -9.02 -5.74 2.07
CA LEU A 288 -8.90 -5.20 3.42
C LEU A 288 -7.56 -4.45 3.45
N GLU A 289 -7.63 -3.14 3.23
CA GLU A 289 -6.45 -2.30 3.03
C GLU A 289 -6.03 -1.64 4.35
N LEU A 290 -4.87 -2.07 4.84
CA LEU A 290 -4.24 -1.58 6.06
C LEU A 290 -3.54 -0.24 5.80
N THR A 291 -3.60 0.63 6.79
CA THR A 291 -2.98 1.96 6.74
C THR A 291 -1.52 1.94 7.17
N TYR A 292 -1.17 1.09 8.15
CA TYR A 292 0.17 1.01 8.74
C TYR A 292 1.03 -0.11 8.19
#